data_AF-Q2UYJ4-F1
#
_entry.id   AF-Q2UYJ4-F1
#
_cell.length_a   1.000
_cell.length_b   1.000
_cell.length_c   1.000
_cell.angle_alpha   90.00
_cell.angle_beta   90.00
_cell.angle_gamma   90.00
#
_symmetry.space_group_name_H-M   'P 1'
#
loop_
_entity.id
_entity.type
_entity.pdbx_description
1 polymer ?
#
loop_
_entity_poly.entity_id
_entity_poly.type
_entity_poly.pdbx_seq_one_letter_code
_entity_poly.pdbx_strand_id
1 'polypeptide(L)' 'MQIKFLYLVLAVMTIFILGAKEADADCLSGRYGGPCAVWDNETCRRVCKEEGRSSGHCSPSLK' A
#
# COMPACT_ATOMS: atom_id res chain seq x y z
N MET A 1 -27.28 4.23 31.64
CA MET A 1 -27.46 3.82 30.22
C MET A 1 -26.65 4.68 29.25
N GLN A 2 -26.57 6.01 29.43
CA GLN A 2 -25.86 6.88 28.47
C GLN A 2 -24.34 6.67 28.38
N ILE A 3 -23.66 6.47 29.51
CA ILE A 3 -22.19 6.28 29.54
C ILE A 3 -21.76 5.03 28.76
N LYS A 4 -22.54 3.94 28.84
CA LYS A 4 -22.27 2.70 28.08
C LYS A 4 -22.38 2.90 26.57
N PHE A 5 -23.35 3.72 26.15
CA PHE A 5 -23.52 4.08 24.74
C PHE A 5 -22.35 4.93 24.24
N LEU A 6 -21.88 5.90 25.04
CA LEU A 6 -20.71 6.71 24.70
C LEU A 6 -19.46 5.86 24.49
N TYR A 7 -19.19 4.88 25.36
CA TYR A 7 -18.05 3.98 25.19
C TYR A 7 -18.16 3.11 23.94
N LEU A 8 -19.37 2.66 23.59
CA LEU A 8 -19.61 1.89 22.38
C LEU A 8 -19.34 2.71 21.12
N VAL A 9 -19.83 3.95 21.07
CA VAL A 9 -19.56 4.87 19.95
C VAL A 9 -18.07 5.15 19.84
N LEU A 10 -17.39 5.43 20.95
CA LEU A 10 -15.95 5.68 20.96
C LEU A 10 -15.16 4.49 20.43
N ALA A 11 -15.51 3.28 20.87
CA ALA A 11 -14.86 2.04 20.41
C ALA A 11 -15.04 1.83 18.90
N VAL A 12 -16.25 2.02 18.37
CA VAL A 12 -16.53 1.90 16.93
C VAL A 12 -15.72 2.93 16.13
N MET A 13 -15.69 4.18 16.58
CA MET A 13 -14.90 5.23 15.93
C MET A 13 -13.40 4.91 15.93
N THR A 14 -12.86 4.38 17.04
CA THR A 14 -11.44 3.98 17.09
C THR A 14 -11.11 2.85 16.12
N ILE A 15 -11.98 1.84 15.99
CA ILE A 15 -11.78 0.73 15.05
C ILE A 15 -11.80 1.25 13.61
N PHE A 16 -12.72 2.18 13.29
CA PHE A 16 -12.84 2.75 11.95
C PHE A 16 -11.62 3.59 11.56
N ILE A 17 -11.09 4.39 12.50
CA ILE A 17 -9.90 5.22 12.27
C ILE A 17 -8.63 4.36 12.10
N LEU A 18 -8.48 3.29 12.90
CA LEU A 18 -7.34 2.37 12.76
C LEU A 18 -7.44 1.53 11.48
N GLY A 19 -8.63 1.06 11.11
CA GLY A 19 -8.82 0.20 9.93
C GLY A 19 -8.57 0.91 8.59
N ALA A 20 -8.72 2.23 8.53
CA ALA A 20 -8.49 2.99 7.29
C ALA A 20 -7.00 3.21 6.95
N LYS A 21 -6.07 2.77 7.80
CA LYS A 21 -4.63 3.00 7.64
C LYS A 21 -3.84 1.79 7.15
N GLU A 22 -4.47 0.62 7.04
CA GLU A 22 -3.77 -0.62 6.74
C GLU A 22 -3.97 -1.01 5.27
N ALA A 23 -2.91 -0.79 4.49
CA ALA A 23 -2.45 -1.60 3.35
C ALA A 23 -2.04 -0.76 2.12
N ASP A 24 -1.01 0.06 2.25
CA ASP A 24 -0.09 0.30 1.14
C ASP A 24 0.74 -1.00 0.94
N ALA A 25 0.08 -2.06 0.49
CA ALA A 25 0.78 -3.27 0.11
C ALA A 25 1.44 -3.02 -1.25
N ASP A 26 2.76 -3.19 -1.31
CA ASP A 26 3.47 -3.20 -2.58
C ASP A 26 2.90 -4.32 -3.45
N CYS A 27 2.34 -3.94 -4.59
CA CYS A 27 1.81 -4.86 -5.57
C CYS A 27 2.76 -4.96 -6.76
N LEU A 28 2.85 -6.15 -7.36
CA LEU A 28 3.61 -6.35 -8.59
C LEU A 28 3.01 -5.51 -9.71
N SER A 29 3.88 -4.91 -10.53
CA SER A 29 3.46 -4.23 -11.74
C SER A 29 2.90 -5.23 -12.74
N GLY A 30 1.81 -4.86 -13.42
CA GLY A 30 1.21 -5.68 -14.48
C GLY A 30 1.85 -5.43 -15.85
N ARG A 31 2.55 -4.30 -15.99
CA ARG A 31 3.23 -3.87 -17.22
C ARG A 31 4.73 -4.05 -17.19
N TYR A 32 5.36 -3.99 -16.02
CA TYR A 32 6.80 -4.23 -15.90
C TYR A 32 7.07 -5.74 -16.01
N GLY A 33 7.94 -6.14 -16.94
CA GLY A 33 8.28 -7.54 -17.18
C GLY A 33 9.80 -7.75 -17.17
N GLY A 34 10.21 -8.93 -16.72
CA GLY A 34 11.63 -9.28 -16.56
C GLY A 34 12.18 -8.96 -15.17
N PRO A 35 13.47 -9.28 -14.93
CA PRO A 35 14.10 -9.01 -13.65
C PRO A 35 14.16 -7.51 -13.36
N CYS A 36 14.15 -7.15 -12.08
CA CYS A 36 14.33 -5.78 -11.63
C CYS A 36 15.69 -5.69 -10.92
N ALA A 37 16.75 -5.39 -11.67
CA ALA A 37 18.09 -5.22 -11.09
C ALA A 37 18.31 -3.77 -10.63
N VAL A 38 19.45 -3.51 -9.98
CA VAL A 38 19.78 -2.20 -9.41
C VAL A 38 19.77 -1.08 -10.46
N TRP A 39 20.08 -1.40 -11.73
CA TRP A 39 20.07 -0.46 -12.86
C TRP A 39 18.67 -0.26 -13.48
N ASP A 40 17.68 -1.09 -13.17
CA ASP A 40 16.33 -1.00 -13.74
C ASP A 40 15.34 -0.21 -12.85
N ASN A 41 15.79 0.23 -11.67
CA ASN A 41 14.93 0.81 -10.65
C ASN A 41 14.17 2.06 -11.15
N GLU A 42 14.82 2.89 -11.98
CA GLU A 42 14.17 4.07 -12.56
C GLU A 42 13.11 3.70 -13.60
N THR A 43 13.36 2.67 -14.40
CA THR A 43 12.39 2.13 -15.35
C THR A 43 11.18 1.55 -14.62
N CYS A 44 11.40 0.73 -13.58
CA CYS A 44 10.34 0.19 -12.74
C CYS A 44 9.50 1.30 -12.10
N ARG A 45 10.15 2.32 -11.53
CA ARG A 45 9.48 3.49 -10.95
C ARG A 45 8.61 4.23 -11.96
N ARG A 46 9.09 4.42 -13.20
CA ARG A 46 8.32 5.06 -14.27
C ARG A 46 7.10 4.22 -14.65
N VAL A 47 7.27 2.92 -14.84
CA VAL A 47 6.17 2.02 -15.21
C VAL A 47 5.09 1.97 -14.11
N CYS A 48 5.47 1.87 -12.83
CA CYS A 48 4.50 1.92 -11.73
C CYS A 48 3.73 3.25 -11.68
N LYS A 49 4.39 4.38 -11.98
CA LYS A 49 3.71 5.68 -12.10
C LYS A 49 2.74 5.73 -13.27
N GLU A 50 3.11 5.16 -14.42
CA GLU A 50 2.22 5.04 -15.59
C GLU A 50 1.01 4.13 -15.32
N GLU A 51 1.12 3.20 -14.37
CA GLU A 51 0.01 2.39 -13.85
C GLU A 51 -0.85 3.12 -12.80
N GLY A 52 -0.54 4.37 -12.48
CA GLY A 52 -1.28 5.18 -11.50
C GLY A 52 -0.85 4.96 -10.05
N ARG A 53 0.28 4.30 -9.80
CA ARG A 53 0.86 4.17 -8.45
C ARG A 53 1.72 5.38 -8.10
N SER A 54 1.97 5.59 -6.82
CA SER A 54 2.83 6.69 -6.33
C SER A 54 4.29 6.53 -6.78
N SER A 55 4.81 5.29 -6.73
CA SER A 55 6.17 4.91 -7.13
C SER A 55 6.23 3.39 -7.37
N GLY A 56 7.40 2.90 -7.79
CA GLY A 56 7.76 1.49 -7.78
C GLY A 56 9.14 1.30 -7.15
N HIS A 57 9.45 0.07 -6.76
CA HIS A 57 10.78 -0.35 -6.35
C HIS A 57 11.08 -1.75 -6.90
N CYS A 58 12.36 -2.10 -6.96
CA CYS A 58 12.76 -3.47 -7.25
C CYS A 58 12.76 -4.31 -5.98
N SER A 59 12.18 -5.50 -6.05
CA SER A 59 12.33 -6.50 -4.99
C SER A 59 13.79 -6.97 -4.92
N PRO A 60 14.37 -7.16 -3.72
CA PRO A 60 15.69 -7.78 -3.57
C PRO A 60 15.70 -9.25 -4.00
N SER A 61 14.52 -9.87 -4.16
CA SER A 61 14.38 -11.19 -4.75
C SER A 61 14.28 -11.04 -6.26
N LEU A 62 15.32 -11.42 -7.00
CA LEU A 62 15.35 -11.51 -8.48
C LEU A 62 14.47 -12.66 -9.00
N LYS A 63 13.21 -12.71 -8.57
CA LYS A 63 12.21 -13.65 -9.07
C LYS A 63 11.67 -13.21 -10.43
#